data_AF-A0A8J6PCR3-F1
#
_entry.id   AF-A0A8J6PCR3-F1
#
_cell.length_a   1.000
_cell.length_b   1.000
_cell.length_c   1.000
_cell.angle_alpha   90.00
_cell.angle_beta   90.00
_cell.angle_gamma   90.00
#
_symmetry.space_group_name_H-M   'P 1'
#
loop_
_entity.id
_entity.type
_entity.pdbx_description
1 polymer ?
#
loop_
_entity_poly.entity_id
_entity_poly.type
_entity_poly.pdbx_seq_one_letter_code
_entity_poly.pdbx_strand_id
1 'polypeptide(L)'
;MKRITSKITIMKKTHFIGAFLWCLNSFSFGQFNTPWTTTTSNATSSGYIGIGIRPLSTSTSLPNFNFQVHGIADYIVYGGSQSGLVQGNELENESSQFENFQFESSINYGKTSRIGLTNSVTGLGASDGTVLMMAQNDFFIKNQELGNFTLSTAGFSVLLHNSSKRIWVGGTPSAALTYGKLNLISPDNGLYIETFGSSKKGLIVKSYTDASTAIEIFGANATRSNFRVYASGLVRAREVIIDLAAWPDYVFMPGYKLKPLKEIEVFINKHGHLPGVPSADEVANEGVSLGEMNKILLEKIEELTLHLIEQQKRIEALEAKK
;
A
#
# COMPACT_ATOMS: atom_id res chain seq x y z
N MET A 1 -42.02 -88.96 23.53
CA MET A 1 -43.10 -88.74 24.53
C MET A 1 -42.63 -87.75 25.58
N LYS A 2 -43.56 -87.07 26.29
CA LYS A 2 -43.38 -86.26 27.54
C LYS A 2 -42.21 -85.24 27.57
N ARG A 3 -42.43 -83.94 27.40
CA ARG A 3 -43.02 -82.92 28.33
C ARG A 3 -42.09 -82.45 29.49
N ILE A 4 -41.65 -81.19 29.35
CA ILE A 4 -41.76 -80.09 30.32
C ILE A 4 -41.05 -80.23 31.68
N THR A 5 -40.09 -79.33 31.92
CA THR A 5 -40.16 -78.39 33.08
C THR A 5 -39.40 -77.10 32.74
N SER A 6 -39.76 -75.99 33.40
CA SER A 6 -39.38 -74.63 33.01
C SER A 6 -38.37 -73.97 33.95
N LYS A 7 -37.57 -73.04 33.41
CA LYS A 7 -36.94 -71.94 34.16
C LYS A 7 -36.68 -70.75 33.24
N ILE A 8 -37.45 -69.68 33.42
CA ILE A 8 -37.28 -68.35 32.80
C ILE A 8 -37.42 -67.33 33.94
N THR A 9 -36.72 -66.20 33.85
CA THR A 9 -36.54 -65.17 34.90
C THR A 9 -35.61 -65.67 36.01
N ILE A 10 -34.48 -65.02 36.36
CA ILE A 10 -34.13 -63.59 36.28
C ILE A 10 -32.74 -63.40 35.64
N MET A 11 -32.65 -62.75 34.48
CA MET A 11 -31.39 -62.17 33.93
C MET A 11 -31.68 -60.89 33.13
N LYS A 12 -32.06 -59.81 33.82
CA LYS A 12 -32.14 -58.45 33.23
C LYS A 12 -31.74 -57.37 34.25
N LYS A 13 -30.43 -57.07 34.35
CA LYS A 13 -29.94 -55.71 34.73
C LYS A 13 -28.44 -55.44 34.54
N THR A 14 -27.57 -56.46 34.44
CA THR A 14 -26.10 -56.24 34.42
C THR A 14 -25.44 -56.14 33.04
N HIS A 15 -26.11 -56.54 31.95
CA HIS A 15 -25.49 -56.59 30.62
C HIS A 15 -25.82 -55.40 29.69
N PHE A 16 -26.53 -54.38 30.16
CA PHE A 16 -26.90 -53.21 29.33
C PHE A 16 -25.99 -51.98 29.50
N ILE A 17 -25.02 -52.03 30.41
CA ILE A 17 -24.05 -50.93 30.64
C ILE A 17 -22.81 -51.07 29.74
N GLY A 18 -22.40 -52.29 29.41
CA GLY A 18 -21.20 -52.53 28.58
C GLY A 18 -21.34 -52.07 27.11
N ALA A 19 -22.55 -52.08 26.55
CA ALA A 19 -22.76 -51.75 25.13
C ALA A 19 -22.76 -50.23 24.83
N PHE A 20 -23.15 -49.38 25.78
CA PHE A 20 -23.25 -47.94 25.54
C PHE A 20 -21.90 -47.21 25.59
N LEU A 21 -20.91 -47.80 26.28
CA LEU A 21 -19.54 -47.26 26.35
C LEU A 21 -18.70 -47.56 25.09
N TRP A 22 -19.14 -48.48 24.23
CA TRP A 22 -18.38 -48.94 23.06
C TRP A 22 -18.69 -48.19 21.75
N CYS A 23 -19.72 -47.35 21.72
CA CYS A 23 -19.99 -46.45 20.57
C CYS A 23 -19.46 -45.02 20.76
N LEU A 24 -19.02 -44.64 21.97
CA LEU A 24 -18.47 -43.31 22.25
C LEU A 24 -16.97 -43.17 21.95
N ASN A 25 -16.28 -44.26 21.61
CA ASN A 25 -14.89 -44.25 21.14
C ASN A 25 -14.76 -44.23 19.61
N SER A 26 -15.88 -44.12 18.88
CA SER A 26 -15.93 -44.32 17.42
C SER A 26 -15.88 -43.02 16.60
N PHE A 27 -15.19 -41.99 17.09
CA PHE A 27 -14.83 -40.81 16.29
C PHE A 27 -13.41 -40.30 16.61
N SER A 28 -12.70 -39.91 15.55
CA SER A 28 -11.45 -39.12 15.59
C SER A 28 -10.21 -39.79 16.20
N PHE A 29 -9.91 -41.03 15.82
CA PHE A 29 -8.49 -41.45 15.73
C PHE A 29 -7.81 -40.72 14.57
N GLY A 30 -7.28 -39.52 14.84
CA GLY A 30 -6.32 -38.87 13.96
C GLY A 30 -5.04 -39.71 13.87
N GLN A 31 -4.57 -39.97 12.65
CA GLN A 31 -3.50 -40.94 12.41
C GLN A 31 -2.16 -40.50 13.03
N PHE A 32 -1.48 -41.43 13.71
CA PHE A 32 -0.19 -41.21 14.34
C PHE A 32 0.88 -40.75 13.33
N ASN A 33 1.61 -39.69 13.69
CA ASN A 33 3.05 -39.73 13.52
C ASN A 33 3.68 -40.37 14.77
N THR A 34 4.79 -41.05 14.56
CA THR A 34 5.38 -42.08 15.40
C THR A 34 6.57 -41.52 16.22
N PRO A 35 7.53 -42.37 16.63
CA PRO A 35 9.41 -42.01 17.46
C PRO A 35 10.84 -41.80 16.80
N TRP A 36 11.11 -40.96 15.81
CA TRP A 36 12.22 -41.00 14.79
C TRP A 36 13.26 -42.17 14.78
N THR A 37 13.23 -43.12 13.81
CA THR A 37 12.79 -44.55 13.91
C THR A 37 11.32 -44.84 14.19
N THR A 38 10.67 -43.84 14.75
CA THR A 38 9.24 -43.56 14.99
C THR A 38 9.16 -42.18 14.14
N THR A 39 8.63 -40.98 14.49
CA THR A 39 8.83 -39.60 13.92
C THR A 39 8.71 -38.53 15.07
N THR A 40 8.18 -37.31 14.82
CA THR A 40 7.62 -36.24 15.73
C THR A 40 8.21 -35.83 17.10
N SER A 41 7.90 -34.59 17.52
CA SER A 41 8.26 -33.98 18.81
C SER A 41 7.23 -34.23 19.92
N ASN A 42 7.69 -34.54 21.14
CA ASN A 42 6.84 -34.71 22.32
C ASN A 42 6.25 -33.38 22.81
N ALA A 43 5.00 -33.09 22.41
CA ALA A 43 4.16 -32.04 22.99
C ALA A 43 2.69 -32.48 22.98
N THR A 44 2.42 -33.55 23.73
CA THR A 44 1.10 -34.18 23.93
C THR A 44 0.05 -33.27 24.60
N SER A 45 0.43 -32.04 24.96
CA SER A 45 -0.46 -31.02 25.54
C SER A 45 -0.89 -29.92 24.55
N SER A 46 -0.40 -29.89 23.30
CA SER A 46 -0.68 -28.76 22.38
C SER A 46 -0.83 -29.13 20.89
N GLY A 47 -0.91 -30.42 20.55
CA GLY A 47 -1.48 -30.86 19.27
C GLY A 47 -0.65 -30.56 18.01
N TYR A 48 0.69 -30.53 18.12
CA TYR A 48 1.58 -30.35 16.98
C TYR A 48 1.74 -31.64 16.15
N ILE A 49 1.73 -31.51 14.82
CA ILE A 49 2.01 -32.61 13.87
C ILE A 49 3.01 -32.08 12.83
N GLY A 50 4.12 -32.79 12.59
CA GLY A 50 5.13 -32.38 11.61
C GLY A 50 5.66 -33.52 10.76
N ILE A 51 6.03 -33.21 9.51
CA ILE A 51 6.60 -34.13 8.52
C ILE A 51 7.83 -33.47 7.89
N GLY A 52 9.01 -34.06 8.09
CA GLY A 52 10.26 -33.56 7.55
C GLY A 52 11.44 -34.50 7.80
N ILE A 53 12.49 -34.39 6.98
CA ILE A 53 13.69 -35.23 7.09
C ILE A 53 14.76 -34.48 7.87
N ARG A 54 14.90 -34.79 9.17
CA ARG A 54 16.07 -34.36 9.96
C ARG A 54 17.33 -35.06 9.43
N PRO A 55 18.47 -34.36 9.27
CA PRO A 55 19.74 -34.98 8.88
C PRO A 55 20.39 -35.69 10.08
N LEU A 56 21.29 -36.64 9.79
CA LEU A 56 22.07 -37.36 10.80
C LEU A 56 23.16 -36.45 11.38
N SER A 57 23.43 -36.59 12.68
CA SER A 57 23.94 -35.52 13.56
C SER A 57 25.44 -35.22 13.47
N THR A 58 26.04 -35.25 12.28
CA THR A 58 27.46 -34.91 12.05
C THR A 58 27.72 -34.09 10.77
N SER A 59 26.75 -33.92 9.87
CA SER A 59 26.89 -33.01 8.72
C SER A 59 26.18 -31.68 8.95
N THR A 60 26.79 -30.58 8.50
CA THR A 60 26.23 -29.21 8.53
C THR A 60 25.10 -28.98 7.52
N SER A 61 24.64 -30.03 6.83
CA SER A 61 23.43 -30.00 6.02
C SER A 61 22.21 -29.74 6.91
N LEU A 62 21.44 -28.69 6.62
CA LEU A 62 20.13 -28.44 7.20
C LEU A 62 19.05 -29.37 6.58
N PRO A 63 17.89 -29.61 7.22
CA PRO A 63 16.87 -30.53 6.70
C PRO A 63 16.25 -30.04 5.39
N ASN A 64 16.24 -30.88 4.36
CA ASN A 64 15.79 -30.53 3.00
C ASN A 64 14.37 -29.93 2.95
N PHE A 65 13.46 -30.39 3.82
CA PHE A 65 12.09 -29.89 3.91
C PHE A 65 11.46 -30.26 5.27
N ASN A 66 10.62 -29.38 5.80
CA ASN A 66 9.83 -29.58 7.02
C ASN A 66 8.48 -28.84 6.94
N PHE A 67 7.40 -29.61 6.97
CA PHE A 67 6.01 -29.14 7.08
C PHE A 67 5.51 -29.33 8.50
N GLN A 68 4.91 -28.30 9.09
CA GLN A 68 4.43 -28.31 10.47
C GLN A 68 2.99 -27.80 10.56
N VAL A 69 2.15 -28.49 11.34
CA VAL A 69 0.82 -28.05 11.76
C VAL A 69 0.83 -27.89 13.28
N HIS A 70 0.37 -26.74 13.76
CA HIS A 70 0.37 -26.37 15.17
C HIS A 70 -1.08 -26.22 15.64
N GLY A 71 -1.43 -26.91 16.74
CA GLY A 71 -2.71 -26.77 17.41
C GLY A 71 -2.89 -25.41 18.09
N ILE A 72 -4.03 -25.21 18.74
CA ILE A 72 -4.35 -23.94 19.41
C ILE A 72 -3.44 -23.75 20.63
N ALA A 73 -2.43 -22.89 20.48
CA ALA A 73 -1.44 -22.58 21.51
C ALA A 73 -1.09 -21.08 21.50
N ASP A 74 -0.68 -20.54 22.65
CA ASP A 74 -0.22 -19.15 22.75
C ASP A 74 1.11 -18.97 22.01
N TYR A 75 1.12 -18.09 20.99
CA TYR A 75 2.27 -17.89 20.12
C TYR A 75 3.01 -16.60 20.42
N ILE A 76 4.16 -16.76 21.08
CA ILE A 76 5.06 -15.67 21.47
C ILE A 76 6.29 -15.69 20.56
N VAL A 77 6.49 -14.63 19.79
CA VAL A 77 7.73 -14.40 19.04
C VAL A 77 8.64 -13.50 19.88
N TYR A 78 9.70 -14.09 20.43
CA TYR A 78 10.73 -13.37 21.15
C TYR A 78 11.61 -12.60 20.15
N GLY A 79 11.62 -11.28 20.24
CA GLY A 79 12.58 -10.44 19.54
C GLY A 79 14.00 -10.68 20.05
N GLY A 80 14.99 -10.65 19.15
CA GLY A 80 16.39 -10.85 19.53
C GLY A 80 16.90 -9.75 20.47
N SER A 81 17.67 -10.14 21.47
CA SER A 81 18.29 -9.29 22.50
C SER A 81 18.82 -7.95 21.97
N GLN A 82 18.13 -6.86 22.32
CA GLN A 82 18.67 -5.50 22.24
C GLN A 82 19.26 -5.13 23.59
N SER A 83 20.59 -5.05 23.67
CA SER A 83 21.30 -4.63 24.89
C SER A 83 21.38 -3.10 24.91
N GLY A 84 20.57 -2.46 25.76
CA GLY A 84 20.54 -1.00 25.92
C GLY A 84 21.29 -0.56 27.17
N LEU A 85 22.24 0.37 27.02
CA LEU A 85 22.93 1.00 28.16
C LEU A 85 22.04 2.12 28.74
N VAL A 86 21.58 1.96 29.97
CA VAL A 86 20.89 3.01 30.73
C VAL A 86 21.94 3.82 31.50
N GLN A 87 22.24 5.03 31.03
CA GLN A 87 23.11 5.95 31.75
C GLN A 87 22.27 6.76 32.76
N GLY A 88 22.23 6.29 34.01
CA GLY A 88 21.76 7.10 35.13
C GLY A 88 22.75 8.22 35.43
N ASN A 89 22.30 9.47 35.47
CA ASN A 89 23.12 10.56 36.01
C ASN A 89 23.32 10.38 37.52
N GLU A 90 24.51 10.77 37.98
CA GLU A 90 25.12 10.35 39.23
C GLU A 90 24.38 10.78 40.51
N LEU A 91 24.58 10.01 41.58
CA LEU A 91 25.04 10.54 42.86
C LEU A 91 25.73 9.42 43.69
N GLU A 92 26.94 9.72 44.16
CA GLU A 92 27.70 9.05 45.24
C GLU A 92 28.03 7.54 45.16
N ASN A 93 29.14 7.25 44.46
CA ASN A 93 30.31 6.55 45.05
C ASN A 93 30.13 5.15 45.69
N GLU A 94 29.50 4.20 44.99
CA GLU A 94 29.88 2.78 45.08
C GLU A 94 30.18 2.20 43.69
N SER A 95 30.84 1.04 43.63
CA SER A 95 31.34 0.44 42.38
C SER A 95 30.21 0.10 41.41
N SER A 96 30.18 0.76 40.25
CA SER A 96 29.14 0.61 39.23
C SER A 96 29.15 -0.77 38.56
N GLN A 97 28.36 -1.70 39.11
CA GLN A 97 28.02 -2.94 38.44
C GLN A 97 27.02 -2.64 37.32
N PHE A 98 27.50 -2.69 36.07
CA PHE A 98 26.66 -2.53 34.88
C PHE A 98 25.80 -3.79 34.66
N GLU A 99 24.58 -3.80 35.21
CA GLU A 99 23.61 -4.85 34.90
C GLU A 99 23.16 -4.76 33.43
N ASN A 100 23.46 -5.79 32.64
CA ASN A 100 23.01 -5.91 31.26
C ASN A 100 21.51 -6.24 31.20
N PHE A 101 20.65 -5.24 31.31
CA PHE A 101 19.21 -5.40 31.13
C PHE A 101 18.88 -5.89 29.71
N GLN A 102 18.52 -7.17 29.62
CA GLN A 102 18.03 -7.80 28.39
C GLN A 102 16.54 -7.49 28.22
N PHE A 103 16.23 -6.51 27.37
CA PHE A 103 14.85 -6.22 27.00
C PHE A 103 14.35 -7.24 25.95
N GLU A 104 13.82 -8.36 26.42
CA GLU A 104 13.10 -9.32 25.57
C GLU A 104 11.80 -8.70 25.05
N SER A 105 11.85 -8.14 23.83
CA SER A 105 10.68 -7.60 23.14
C SER A 105 9.85 -8.74 22.53
N SER A 106 9.00 -9.35 23.35
CA SER A 106 8.12 -10.44 22.94
C SER A 106 6.84 -9.93 22.25
N ILE A 107 6.61 -10.31 20.99
CA ILE A 107 5.32 -10.12 20.33
C ILE A 107 4.45 -11.35 20.61
N ASN A 108 3.49 -11.22 21.52
CA ASN A 108 2.51 -12.25 21.81
C ASN A 108 1.28 -12.10 20.90
N TYR A 109 1.08 -13.05 19.99
CA TYR A 109 -0.08 -13.10 19.10
C TYR A 109 -1.33 -13.70 19.79
N GLY A 110 -1.18 -14.20 21.02
CA GLY A 110 -2.21 -14.93 21.76
C GLY A 110 -2.39 -16.35 21.22
N LYS A 111 -3.56 -16.95 21.45
CA LYS A 111 -3.89 -18.29 20.96
C LYS A 111 -4.01 -18.29 19.45
N THR A 112 -3.12 -19.03 18.79
CA THR A 112 -3.08 -19.16 17.32
C THR A 112 -3.20 -20.61 16.89
N SER A 113 -3.62 -20.83 15.65
CA SER A 113 -3.36 -22.07 14.92
C SER A 113 -2.58 -21.74 13.65
N ARG A 114 -1.60 -22.58 13.29
CA ARG A 114 -0.71 -22.30 12.15
C ARG A 114 -0.25 -23.52 11.37
N ILE A 115 0.06 -23.29 10.11
CA ILE A 115 0.75 -24.20 9.20
C ILE A 115 2.07 -23.52 8.78
N GLY A 116 3.20 -24.21 8.94
CA GLY A 116 4.53 -23.71 8.66
C GLY A 116 5.29 -24.56 7.64
N LEU A 117 6.10 -23.90 6.81
CA LEU A 117 6.95 -24.47 5.76
C LEU A 117 8.38 -23.96 5.94
N THR A 118 9.32 -24.87 6.18
CA THR A 118 10.78 -24.60 6.33
C THR A 118 11.60 -25.58 5.50
N ASN A 119 12.83 -25.19 5.15
CA ASN A 119 13.77 -26.00 4.36
C ASN A 119 15.24 -25.69 4.74
N SER A 120 16.17 -26.32 4.02
CA SER A 120 17.61 -26.25 4.30
C SER A 120 18.28 -24.91 4.01
N VAL A 121 17.55 -23.93 3.45
CA VAL A 121 18.00 -22.56 3.19
C VAL A 121 17.39 -21.57 4.17
N THR A 122 16.13 -21.78 4.60
CA THR A 122 15.41 -20.91 5.53
C THR A 122 15.90 -21.05 6.97
N GLY A 123 16.26 -22.27 7.38
CA GLY A 123 16.54 -22.60 8.77
C GLY A 123 15.41 -23.41 9.43
N LEU A 124 15.35 -23.33 10.77
CA LEU A 124 14.56 -24.20 11.65
C LEU A 124 13.93 -23.50 12.87
N GLY A 125 14.23 -22.22 13.11
CA GLY A 125 13.66 -21.43 14.19
C GLY A 125 12.18 -21.10 13.97
N ALA A 126 11.51 -20.63 15.01
CA ALA A 126 10.14 -20.11 14.90
C ALA A 126 10.04 -18.83 14.05
N SER A 127 11.18 -18.19 13.76
CA SER A 127 11.32 -17.01 12.91
C SER A 127 11.50 -17.35 11.42
N ASP A 128 11.61 -18.62 11.04
CA ASP A 128 12.15 -19.03 9.73
C ASP A 128 11.04 -19.53 8.78
N GLY A 129 11.24 -19.38 7.48
CA GLY A 129 10.40 -19.95 6.43
C GLY A 129 9.12 -19.17 6.13
N THR A 130 8.01 -19.88 5.89
CA THR A 130 6.69 -19.29 5.59
C THR A 130 5.61 -19.89 6.46
N VAL A 131 4.76 -19.03 7.03
CA VAL A 131 3.65 -19.41 7.91
C VAL A 131 2.31 -18.88 7.40
N LEU A 132 1.31 -19.75 7.47
CA LEU A 132 -0.12 -19.48 7.32
C LEU A 132 -0.75 -19.60 8.71
N MET A 133 -1.35 -18.55 9.26
CA MET A 133 -1.89 -18.58 10.64
C MET A 133 -3.14 -17.74 10.84
N MET A 134 -3.97 -18.17 11.80
CA MET A 134 -5.00 -17.35 12.43
C MET A 134 -4.50 -16.95 13.83
N ALA A 135 -4.58 -15.67 14.17
CA ALA A 135 -4.37 -15.17 15.53
C ALA A 135 -5.55 -14.26 15.92
N GLN A 136 -6.30 -14.64 16.95
CA GLN A 136 -7.55 -13.97 17.31
C GLN A 136 -8.51 -13.90 16.10
N ASN A 137 -8.77 -12.71 15.57
CA ASN A 137 -9.60 -12.50 14.37
C ASN A 137 -8.79 -12.32 13.07
N ASP A 138 -7.47 -12.20 13.17
CA ASP A 138 -6.60 -11.82 12.06
C ASP A 138 -6.00 -13.05 11.34
N PHE A 139 -6.03 -13.01 10.00
CA PHE A 139 -5.48 -14.02 9.12
C PHE A 139 -4.18 -13.55 8.48
N PHE A 140 -3.12 -14.35 8.58
CA PHE A 140 -1.80 -13.99 8.06
C PHE A 140 -1.27 -15.05 7.08
N ILE A 141 -0.76 -14.57 5.95
CA ILE A 141 0.18 -15.30 5.10
C ILE A 141 1.51 -14.54 5.19
N LYS A 142 2.50 -15.12 5.87
CA LYS A 142 3.77 -14.45 6.17
C LYS A 142 4.94 -15.28 5.61
N ASN A 143 5.60 -14.76 4.59
CA ASN A 143 7.01 -15.12 4.38
C ASN A 143 7.84 -14.41 5.45
N GLN A 144 8.67 -15.16 6.17
CA GLN A 144 9.51 -14.65 7.24
C GLN A 144 10.95 -14.38 6.76
N GLU A 145 11.32 -14.95 5.61
CA GLU A 145 12.60 -14.77 4.94
C GLU A 145 12.81 -13.36 4.37
N LEU A 146 14.08 -13.00 4.17
CA LEU A 146 14.50 -11.88 3.32
C LEU A 146 14.36 -12.20 1.81
N GLY A 147 13.36 -12.98 1.45
CA GLY A 147 13.03 -13.41 0.09
C GLY A 147 11.82 -12.67 -0.50
N ASN A 148 11.54 -12.96 -1.77
CA ASN A 148 10.31 -12.50 -2.42
C ASN A 148 9.10 -13.35 -1.98
N PHE A 149 7.90 -12.77 -2.01
CA PHE A 149 6.65 -13.52 -1.85
C PHE A 149 5.79 -13.34 -3.10
N THR A 150 5.31 -14.44 -3.68
CA THR A 150 4.63 -14.45 -4.98
C THR A 150 3.33 -15.25 -4.91
N LEU A 151 2.25 -14.68 -5.44
CA LEU A 151 0.99 -15.37 -5.74
C LEU A 151 0.79 -15.32 -7.25
N SER A 152 0.68 -16.47 -7.93
CA SER A 152 0.68 -16.51 -9.40
C SER A 152 -0.13 -17.65 -10.00
N THR A 153 -0.74 -17.37 -11.15
CA THR A 153 -1.24 -18.35 -12.13
C THR A 153 -0.35 -18.32 -13.38
N ALA A 154 -0.62 -19.16 -14.38
CA ALA A 154 0.16 -19.19 -15.63
C ALA A 154 0.15 -17.88 -16.44
N GLY A 155 -0.80 -16.96 -16.16
CA GLY A 155 -0.97 -15.70 -16.90
C GLY A 155 -0.98 -14.42 -16.06
N PHE A 156 -0.91 -14.52 -14.73
CA PHE A 156 -1.00 -13.38 -13.81
C PHE A 156 -0.22 -13.62 -12.53
N SER A 157 0.39 -12.57 -11.96
CA SER A 157 1.15 -12.62 -10.72
C SER A 157 1.01 -11.34 -9.88
N VAL A 158 1.03 -11.53 -8.56
CA VAL A 158 1.32 -10.50 -7.56
C VAL A 158 2.62 -10.90 -6.87
N LEU A 159 3.59 -9.99 -6.82
CA LEU A 159 4.93 -10.21 -6.28
C LEU A 159 5.31 -9.09 -5.31
N LEU A 160 5.52 -9.44 -4.04
CA LEU A 160 6.16 -8.60 -3.03
C LEU A 160 7.69 -8.78 -3.19
N HIS A 161 8.34 -7.80 -3.80
CA HIS A 161 9.74 -7.88 -4.19
C HIS A 161 10.65 -7.25 -3.11
N ASN A 162 11.45 -8.06 -2.42
CA ASN A 162 12.18 -7.62 -1.23
C ASN A 162 13.27 -6.58 -1.53
N SER A 163 14.15 -6.83 -2.50
CA SER A 163 15.30 -5.96 -2.76
C SER A 163 14.91 -4.55 -3.22
N SER A 164 13.85 -4.43 -4.04
CA SER A 164 13.34 -3.13 -4.47
C SER A 164 12.25 -2.54 -3.58
N LYS A 165 11.77 -3.28 -2.57
CA LYS A 165 10.61 -2.93 -1.70
C LYS A 165 9.38 -2.48 -2.51
N ARG A 166 8.96 -3.28 -3.51
CA ARG A 166 7.82 -2.97 -4.40
C ARG A 166 6.82 -4.12 -4.46
N ILE A 167 5.55 -3.77 -4.58
CA ILE A 167 4.50 -4.68 -5.05
C ILE A 167 4.47 -4.59 -6.57
N TRP A 168 4.61 -5.73 -7.24
CA TRP A 168 4.39 -5.87 -8.68
C TRP A 168 3.07 -6.61 -8.89
N VAL A 169 2.25 -6.12 -9.82
CA VAL A 169 0.98 -6.73 -10.23
C VAL A 169 0.97 -6.76 -11.75
N GLY A 170 0.94 -7.94 -12.36
CA GLY A 170 1.14 -8.05 -13.81
C GLY A 170 0.98 -9.45 -14.38
N GLY A 171 0.70 -9.51 -15.68
CA GLY A 171 0.68 -10.75 -16.46
C GLY A 171 2.05 -11.13 -17.02
N THR A 172 2.19 -12.39 -17.41
CA THR A 172 3.35 -12.84 -18.19
C THR A 172 3.32 -12.21 -19.59
N PRO A 173 4.47 -11.79 -20.16
CA PRO A 173 4.52 -11.21 -21.51
C PRO A 173 4.34 -12.30 -22.57
N SER A 174 3.08 -12.70 -22.79
CA SER A 174 2.64 -13.42 -23.99
C SER A 174 2.62 -12.47 -25.20
N ALA A 175 2.50 -13.02 -26.40
CA ALA A 175 2.38 -12.24 -27.64
C ALA A 175 1.14 -11.31 -27.68
N ALA A 176 0.14 -11.58 -26.83
CA ALA A 176 -0.87 -10.60 -26.44
C ALA A 176 -0.49 -9.98 -25.08
N LEU A 177 -0.36 -8.65 -25.04
CA LEU A 177 0.00 -7.87 -23.85
C LEU A 177 -1.13 -7.83 -22.81
N THR A 178 -1.34 -8.94 -22.11
CA THR A 178 -2.31 -9.06 -21.01
C THR A 178 -1.76 -8.40 -19.75
N TYR A 179 -1.91 -7.07 -19.67
CA TYR A 179 -1.59 -6.33 -18.45
C TYR A 179 -2.46 -6.79 -17.28
N GLY A 180 -1.85 -6.97 -16.10
CA GLY A 180 -2.58 -7.25 -14.87
C GLY A 180 -3.41 -6.03 -14.47
N LYS A 181 -4.72 -6.19 -14.33
CA LYS A 181 -5.63 -5.12 -13.90
C LYS A 181 -5.76 -5.14 -12.39
N LEU A 182 -5.56 -3.99 -11.74
CA LEU A 182 -5.88 -3.77 -10.33
C LEU A 182 -7.17 -2.95 -10.26
N ASN A 183 -8.22 -3.56 -9.71
CA ASN A 183 -9.47 -2.86 -9.39
C ASN A 183 -9.45 -2.51 -7.91
N LEU A 184 -9.62 -1.23 -7.57
CA LEU A 184 -9.84 -0.77 -6.20
C LEU A 184 -11.28 -0.26 -6.11
N ILE A 185 -12.06 -0.81 -5.17
CA ILE A 185 -13.45 -0.44 -4.92
C ILE A 185 -13.57 -0.19 -3.42
N SER A 186 -14.01 1.01 -3.04
CA SER A 186 -14.18 1.45 -1.65
C SER A 186 -15.53 2.17 -1.51
N PRO A 187 -16.24 2.01 -0.38
CA PRO A 187 -17.40 2.85 -0.05
C PRO A 187 -16.99 4.23 0.49
N ASP A 188 -15.71 4.45 0.76
CA ASP A 188 -15.09 5.69 1.21
C ASP A 188 -13.88 6.00 0.28
N ASN A 189 -12.73 6.39 0.81
CA ASN A 189 -11.53 6.71 0.04
C ASN A 189 -10.98 5.46 -0.67
N GLY A 190 -10.73 5.56 -1.98
CA GLY A 190 -10.29 4.44 -2.81
C GLY A 190 -8.79 4.19 -2.81
N LEU A 191 -7.98 5.26 -2.80
CA LEU A 191 -6.51 5.19 -2.81
C LEU A 191 -5.94 6.47 -2.17
N TYR A 192 -5.43 6.35 -0.95
CA TYR A 192 -4.69 7.42 -0.27
C TYR A 192 -3.18 7.25 -0.51
N ILE A 193 -2.49 8.34 -0.83
CA ILE A 193 -1.05 8.37 -1.07
C ILE A 193 -0.47 9.60 -0.39
N GLU A 194 0.41 9.38 0.59
CA GLU A 194 1.17 10.43 1.28
C GLU A 194 2.67 10.27 1.00
N THR A 195 3.41 11.37 0.94
CA THR A 195 4.88 11.34 0.82
C THR A 195 5.56 12.41 1.64
N PHE A 196 6.49 11.99 2.49
CA PHE A 196 7.30 12.87 3.32
C PHE A 196 8.57 13.33 2.59
N GLY A 197 8.72 14.65 2.41
CA GLY A 197 9.91 15.30 1.85
C GLY A 197 9.77 15.74 0.39
N SER A 198 10.27 16.93 0.08
CA SER A 198 10.07 17.67 -1.18
C SER A 198 10.53 16.97 -2.47
N SER A 199 11.47 16.03 -2.38
CA SER A 199 11.99 15.28 -3.54
C SER A 199 11.30 13.94 -3.80
N LYS A 200 10.30 13.54 -3.00
CA LYS A 200 9.58 12.27 -3.19
C LYS A 200 8.47 12.41 -4.25
N LYS A 201 7.96 11.27 -4.73
CA LYS A 201 6.88 11.16 -5.72
C LYS A 201 5.91 10.09 -5.23
N GLY A 202 4.66 10.46 -4.95
CA GLY A 202 3.65 9.53 -4.44
C GLY A 202 3.13 8.57 -5.52
N LEU A 203 2.87 9.10 -6.71
CA LEU A 203 2.49 8.34 -7.89
C LEU A 203 3.48 8.62 -9.02
N ILE A 204 3.88 7.56 -9.74
CA ILE A 204 4.66 7.65 -10.98
C ILE A 204 3.93 6.79 -12.01
N VAL A 205 3.37 7.42 -13.05
CA VAL A 205 2.83 6.71 -14.21
C VAL A 205 3.89 6.74 -15.31
N LYS A 206 4.29 5.55 -15.81
CA LYS A 206 5.18 5.43 -16.97
C LYS A 206 4.47 4.63 -18.07
N SER A 207 4.17 5.31 -19.17
CA SER A 207 3.58 4.69 -20.35
C SER A 207 4.66 4.13 -21.30
N TYR A 208 4.24 3.33 -22.28
CA TYR A 208 5.12 2.73 -23.29
C TYR A 208 5.39 3.64 -24.49
N THR A 209 4.47 4.56 -24.81
CA THR A 209 4.61 5.57 -25.88
C THR A 209 3.96 6.89 -25.47
N ASP A 210 4.40 8.00 -26.05
CA ASP A 210 3.86 9.34 -25.76
C ASP A 210 2.39 9.52 -26.22
N ALA A 211 1.98 8.73 -27.22
CA ALA A 211 0.59 8.63 -27.67
C ALA A 211 -0.32 7.84 -26.71
N SER A 212 0.24 7.13 -25.73
CA SER A 212 -0.53 6.40 -24.72
C SER A 212 -1.23 7.38 -23.76
N THR A 213 -2.45 7.05 -23.37
CA THR A 213 -3.10 7.72 -22.24
C THR A 213 -2.47 7.26 -20.93
N ALA A 214 -2.14 8.20 -20.04
CA ALA A 214 -1.57 7.93 -18.71
C ALA A 214 -2.64 7.91 -17.61
N ILE A 215 -3.62 8.82 -17.67
CA ILE A 215 -4.73 8.94 -16.71
C ILE A 215 -6.02 9.25 -17.47
N GLU A 216 -7.12 8.58 -17.11
CA GLU A 216 -8.49 8.92 -17.55
C GLU A 216 -9.45 8.97 -16.37
N ILE A 217 -10.36 9.95 -16.38
CA ILE A 217 -11.48 10.04 -15.43
C ILE A 217 -12.78 10.01 -16.23
N PHE A 218 -13.68 9.11 -15.88
CA PHE A 218 -15.02 8.97 -16.49
C PHE A 218 -16.10 9.40 -15.49
N GLY A 219 -17.15 10.07 -15.97
CA GLY A 219 -18.39 10.22 -15.21
C GLY A 219 -19.20 8.91 -15.24
N ALA A 220 -20.08 8.70 -14.25
CA ALA A 220 -20.80 7.43 -14.04
C ALA A 220 -21.45 6.82 -15.30
N ASN A 221 -22.01 7.65 -16.19
CA ASN A 221 -22.67 7.24 -17.42
C ASN A 221 -21.91 7.70 -18.70
N ALA A 222 -20.63 8.02 -18.60
CA ALA A 222 -19.88 8.68 -19.68
C ALA A 222 -19.18 7.68 -20.61
N THR A 223 -19.52 7.71 -21.90
CA THR A 223 -18.84 6.93 -22.96
C THR A 223 -17.51 7.53 -23.43
N ARG A 224 -17.10 8.68 -22.86
CA ARG A 224 -15.84 9.38 -23.11
C ARG A 224 -15.34 10.02 -21.81
N SER A 225 -14.04 10.02 -21.59
CA SER A 225 -13.39 10.62 -20.43
C SER A 225 -13.75 12.11 -20.26
N ASN A 226 -14.00 12.53 -19.02
CA ASN A 226 -14.18 13.94 -18.63
C ASN A 226 -12.83 14.67 -18.49
N PHE A 227 -11.81 13.94 -18.04
CA PHE A 227 -10.44 14.43 -17.89
C PHE A 227 -9.47 13.34 -18.38
N ARG A 228 -8.39 13.76 -19.03
CA ARG A 228 -7.37 12.87 -19.61
C ARG A 228 -5.99 13.51 -19.58
N VAL A 229 -4.98 12.73 -19.18
CA VAL A 229 -3.56 13.07 -19.33
C VAL A 229 -2.92 12.07 -20.28
N TYR A 230 -2.26 12.55 -21.33
CA TYR A 230 -1.44 11.75 -22.24
C TYR A 230 0.01 11.68 -21.76
N ALA A 231 0.72 10.63 -22.15
CA ALA A 231 2.14 10.47 -21.82
C ALA A 231 3.03 11.56 -22.43
N SER A 232 2.61 12.18 -23.53
CA SER A 232 3.20 13.39 -24.13
C SER A 232 3.07 14.68 -23.29
N GLY A 233 2.47 14.61 -22.09
CA GLY A 233 2.19 15.78 -21.25
C GLY A 233 0.95 16.57 -21.64
N LEU A 234 0.32 16.28 -22.79
CA LEU A 234 -0.95 16.90 -23.17
C LEU A 234 -2.05 16.55 -22.16
N VAL A 235 -2.75 17.57 -21.67
CA VAL A 235 -3.95 17.42 -20.82
C VAL A 235 -5.19 17.79 -21.64
N ARG A 236 -6.30 17.06 -21.44
CA ARG A 236 -7.63 17.45 -21.90
C ARG A 236 -8.62 17.36 -20.75
N ALA A 237 -9.32 18.46 -20.49
CA ALA A 237 -10.41 18.57 -19.53
C ALA A 237 -11.67 19.08 -20.23
N ARG A 238 -12.85 18.89 -19.63
CA ARG A 238 -14.06 19.61 -20.06
C ARG A 238 -14.13 21.04 -19.53
N GLU A 239 -13.56 21.25 -18.34
CA GLU A 239 -13.57 22.50 -17.59
C GLU A 239 -12.36 22.50 -16.65
N VAL A 240 -11.82 23.68 -16.35
CA VAL A 240 -10.73 23.89 -15.38
C VAL A 240 -11.03 25.17 -14.62
N ILE A 241 -11.28 25.05 -13.31
CA ILE A 241 -11.36 26.18 -12.38
C ILE A 241 -9.93 26.44 -11.87
N ILE A 242 -9.54 27.71 -11.74
CA ILE A 242 -8.20 28.11 -11.29
C ILE A 242 -8.35 29.14 -10.17
N ASP A 243 -8.10 28.72 -8.94
CA ASP A 243 -8.19 29.58 -7.75
C ASP A 243 -6.95 30.49 -7.66
N LEU A 244 -7.11 31.75 -8.07
CA LEU A 244 -6.08 32.79 -7.97
C LEU A 244 -6.30 33.67 -6.74
N ALA A 245 -5.23 33.98 -6.03
CA ALA A 245 -5.30 34.76 -4.78
C ALA A 245 -5.62 36.27 -4.98
N ALA A 246 -5.54 36.78 -6.22
CA ALA A 246 -5.87 38.17 -6.55
C ALA A 246 -6.37 38.28 -8.00
N TRP A 247 -7.43 39.05 -8.19
CA TRP A 247 -8.06 39.38 -9.48
C TRP A 247 -7.76 40.85 -9.84
N PRO A 248 -7.70 41.25 -11.13
CA PRO A 248 -7.09 42.53 -11.53
C PRO A 248 -7.95 43.79 -11.34
N ASP A 249 -9.16 43.70 -10.76
CA ASP A 249 -10.09 44.80 -10.46
C ASP A 249 -9.46 46.08 -9.85
N TYR A 250 -8.26 45.96 -9.26
CA TYR A 250 -7.42 47.09 -8.85
C TYR A 250 -7.14 48.10 -9.97
N VAL A 251 -7.21 47.73 -11.25
CA VAL A 251 -7.06 48.66 -12.39
C VAL A 251 -8.12 49.77 -12.36
N PHE A 252 -9.32 49.47 -11.84
CA PHE A 252 -10.42 50.44 -11.71
C PHE A 252 -10.43 51.20 -10.37
N MET A 253 -9.52 50.89 -9.43
CA MET A 253 -9.53 51.49 -8.10
C MET A 253 -8.94 52.92 -8.09
N PRO A 254 -9.48 53.84 -7.25
CA PRO A 254 -8.92 55.18 -7.10
C PRO A 254 -7.44 55.15 -6.69
N GLY A 255 -6.59 55.73 -7.54
CA GLY A 255 -5.13 55.75 -7.35
C GLY A 255 -4.35 54.75 -8.21
N TYR A 256 -5.01 53.91 -9.01
CA TYR A 256 -4.33 53.11 -10.04
C TYR A 256 -3.55 54.01 -11.01
N LYS A 257 -2.30 53.65 -11.29
CA LYS A 257 -1.39 54.43 -12.14
C LYS A 257 -1.37 53.88 -13.56
N LEU A 258 -2.44 54.13 -14.30
CA LEU A 258 -2.52 53.83 -15.73
C LEU A 258 -1.34 54.48 -16.47
N LYS A 259 -0.54 53.66 -17.17
CA LYS A 259 0.65 54.14 -17.88
C LYS A 259 0.23 54.91 -19.14
N PRO A 260 0.81 56.09 -19.43
CA PRO A 260 0.54 56.79 -20.69
C PRO A 260 0.87 55.91 -21.90
N LEU A 261 0.03 55.94 -22.94
CA LEU A 261 0.23 55.16 -24.18
C LEU A 261 1.62 55.38 -24.80
N LYS A 262 2.20 56.57 -24.65
CA LYS A 262 3.57 56.90 -25.12
C LYS A 262 4.67 56.14 -24.34
N GLU A 263 4.48 55.88 -23.05
CA GLU A 263 5.41 55.05 -22.27
C GLU A 263 5.28 53.57 -22.64
N ILE A 264 4.05 53.12 -22.92
CA ILE A 264 3.76 51.77 -23.42
C ILE A 264 4.39 51.57 -24.81
N GLU A 265 4.25 52.55 -25.73
CA GLU A 265 4.90 52.57 -27.05
C GLU A 265 6.43 52.47 -26.93
N VAL A 266 7.05 53.29 -26.08
CA VAL A 266 8.50 53.25 -25.83
C VAL A 266 8.94 51.91 -25.24
N PHE A 267 8.13 51.28 -24.38
CA PHE A 267 8.41 49.94 -23.86
C PHE A 267 8.33 48.88 -24.97
N ILE A 268 7.26 48.85 -25.76
CA ILE A 268 7.07 47.90 -26.86
C ILE A 268 8.22 48.03 -27.87
N ASN A 269 8.56 49.26 -28.29
CA ASN A 269 9.65 49.51 -29.25
C ASN A 269 11.04 49.11 -28.73
N LYS A 270 11.22 48.96 -27.40
CA LYS A 270 12.47 48.54 -26.77
C LYS A 270 12.52 47.05 -26.43
N HIS A 271 11.38 46.44 -26.09
CA HIS A 271 11.31 45.09 -25.52
C HIS A 271 10.56 44.08 -26.40
N GLY A 272 9.71 44.52 -27.34
CA GLY A 272 8.95 43.64 -28.25
C GLY A 272 7.69 42.99 -27.66
N HIS A 273 7.37 43.27 -26.39
CA HIS A 273 6.17 42.77 -25.70
C HIS A 273 5.55 43.86 -24.80
N LEU A 274 4.37 43.58 -24.23
CA LEU A 274 3.67 44.51 -23.34
C LEU A 274 4.30 44.54 -21.92
N PRO A 275 4.26 45.68 -21.21
CA PRO A 275 4.76 45.78 -19.84
C PRO A 275 3.99 44.84 -18.89
N GLY A 276 4.70 43.89 -18.26
CA GLY A 276 4.09 42.92 -17.34
C GLY A 276 3.55 41.64 -18.00
N VAL A 277 3.56 41.55 -19.34
CA VAL A 277 3.41 40.29 -20.07
C VAL A 277 4.81 39.67 -20.23
N PRO A 278 5.02 38.38 -19.94
CA PRO A 278 6.32 37.73 -20.15
C PRO A 278 6.67 37.67 -21.65
N SER A 279 7.97 37.73 -21.94
CA SER A 279 8.51 37.61 -23.30
C SER A 279 8.39 36.19 -23.85
N ALA A 280 8.50 36.05 -25.17
CA ALA A 280 8.47 34.74 -25.82
C ALA A 280 9.61 33.81 -25.34
N ASP A 281 10.79 34.37 -25.03
CA ASP A 281 11.93 33.60 -24.55
C ASP A 281 11.74 33.13 -23.10
N GLU A 282 11.17 33.96 -22.21
CA GLU A 282 10.81 33.54 -20.85
C GLU A 282 9.78 32.39 -20.90
N VAL A 283 8.71 32.53 -21.68
CA VAL A 283 7.68 31.49 -21.83
C VAL A 283 8.24 30.21 -22.48
N ALA A 284 9.20 30.31 -23.39
CA ALA A 284 9.83 29.15 -24.02
C ALA A 284 10.76 28.37 -23.09
N ASN A 285 11.41 29.04 -22.13
CA ASN A 285 12.35 28.41 -21.19
C ASN A 285 11.68 27.94 -19.88
N GLU A 286 10.76 28.73 -19.34
CA GLU A 286 10.15 28.50 -18.01
C GLU A 286 8.69 28.03 -18.08
N GLY A 287 8.03 28.18 -19.24
CA GLY A 287 6.60 27.99 -19.40
C GLY A 287 5.80 29.19 -18.88
N VAL A 288 4.50 29.02 -18.67
CA VAL A 288 3.65 30.03 -18.04
C VAL A 288 2.49 29.38 -17.27
N SER A 289 2.12 29.97 -16.12
CA SER A 289 0.90 29.57 -15.41
C SER A 289 -0.32 30.05 -16.18
N LEU A 290 -1.20 29.12 -16.57
CA LEU A 290 -2.45 29.42 -17.28
C LEU A 290 -3.33 30.44 -16.53
N GLY A 291 -3.37 30.36 -15.19
CA GLY A 291 -4.11 31.30 -14.36
C GLY A 291 -3.48 32.70 -14.38
N GLU A 292 -2.19 32.80 -14.09
CA GLU A 292 -1.51 34.10 -14.03
C GLU A 292 -1.49 34.78 -15.41
N MET A 293 -1.35 34.03 -16.51
CA MET A 293 -1.47 34.57 -17.86
C MET A 293 -2.88 35.11 -18.14
N ASN A 294 -3.93 34.39 -17.75
CA ASN A 294 -5.32 34.86 -17.92
C ASN A 294 -5.58 36.15 -17.11
N LYS A 295 -5.06 36.23 -15.88
CA LYS A 295 -5.13 37.42 -15.02
C LYS A 295 -4.38 38.62 -15.64
N ILE A 296 -3.15 38.42 -16.12
CA ILE A 296 -2.37 39.46 -16.80
C ILE A 296 -3.09 39.92 -18.08
N LEU A 297 -3.65 39.01 -18.87
CA LEU A 297 -4.43 39.37 -20.06
C LEU A 297 -5.67 40.21 -19.70
N LEU A 298 -6.37 39.87 -18.62
CA LEU A 298 -7.50 40.67 -18.13
C LEU A 298 -7.05 42.07 -17.67
N GLU A 299 -5.97 42.19 -16.88
CA GLU A 299 -5.39 43.49 -16.51
C GLU A 299 -5.13 44.37 -17.75
N LYS A 300 -4.64 43.78 -18.84
CA LYS A 300 -4.37 44.52 -20.09
C LYS A 300 -5.61 44.83 -20.92
N ILE A 301 -6.69 44.05 -20.78
CA ILE A 301 -8.01 44.40 -21.31
C ILE A 301 -8.61 45.59 -20.53
N GLU A 302 -8.41 45.64 -19.21
CA GLU A 302 -8.90 46.71 -18.34
C GLU A 302 -8.12 48.02 -18.55
N GLU A 303 -6.77 47.98 -18.63
CA GLU A 303 -5.93 49.13 -19.01
C GLU A 303 -6.32 49.68 -20.39
N LEU A 304 -6.51 48.80 -21.38
CA LEU A 304 -6.98 49.18 -22.72
C LEU A 304 -8.37 49.83 -22.69
N THR A 305 -9.28 49.30 -21.87
CA THR A 305 -10.64 49.84 -21.71
C THR A 305 -10.61 51.25 -21.12
N LEU A 306 -9.75 51.53 -20.14
CA LEU A 306 -9.56 52.88 -19.61
C LEU A 306 -9.03 53.85 -20.67
N HIS A 307 -8.05 53.45 -21.48
CA HIS A 307 -7.58 54.28 -22.59
C HIS A 307 -8.63 54.53 -23.67
N LEU A 308 -9.48 53.54 -23.99
CA LEU A 308 -10.59 53.73 -24.93
C LEU A 308 -11.62 54.73 -24.39
N ILE A 309 -11.94 54.69 -23.09
CA ILE A 309 -12.82 55.66 -22.42
C ILE A 309 -12.20 57.08 -22.45
N GLU A 310 -10.88 57.21 -22.27
CA GLU A 310 -10.16 58.48 -22.39
C GLU A 310 -10.20 59.03 -23.82
N GLN A 311 -9.96 58.17 -24.82
CA GLN A 311 -10.01 58.53 -26.24
C GLN A 311 -11.42 58.96 -26.68
N GLN A 312 -12.46 58.23 -26.27
CA GLN A 312 -13.85 58.56 -26.60
C GLN A 312 -14.25 59.94 -26.08
N LYS A 313 -13.96 60.25 -24.81
CA LYS A 313 -14.19 61.58 -24.21
C LYS A 313 -13.46 62.70 -24.97
N ARG A 314 -12.27 62.39 -25.51
CA ARG A 314 -11.49 63.35 -26.32
C ARG A 314 -12.09 63.55 -27.72
N ILE A 315 -12.68 62.52 -28.32
CA ILE A 315 -13.41 62.64 -29.60
C ILE A 315 -14.65 63.51 -29.41
N GLU A 316 -15.48 63.21 -28.41
CA GLU A 316 -16.68 64.00 -28.06
C GLU A 316 -16.33 65.49 -27.81
N ALA A 317 -15.25 65.75 -27.07
CA ALA A 317 -14.76 67.11 -26.78
C ALA A 317 -14.08 67.83 -27.96
N LEU A 318 -13.92 67.16 -29.11
CA LEU A 318 -13.49 67.74 -30.39
C LEU A 318 -14.67 67.89 -31.36
N GLU A 319 -15.65 67.00 -31.31
CA GLU A 319 -16.88 67.09 -32.11
C GLU A 319 -17.81 68.20 -31.59
N ALA A 320 -17.95 68.35 -30.27
CA ALA A 320 -18.69 69.45 -29.64
C ALA A 320 -18.03 70.85 -29.77
N LYS A 321 -17.03 70.99 -30.65
CA LYS A 321 -16.33 72.24 -30.99
C LYS A 321 -16.39 72.57 -32.49
N LYS A 322 -17.21 71.85 -33.25
CA LYS A 322 -17.54 72.11 -34.66
C LYS A 322 -18.91 72.76 -34.77
#